data_AF-A0A963VL10-F1
#
_entry.id   AF-A0A963VL10-F1
#
_cell.length_a   1.000
_cell.length_b   1.000
_cell.length_c   1.000
_cell.angle_alpha   90.00
_cell.angle_beta   90.00
_cell.angle_gamma   90.00
#
_symmetry.space_group_name_H-M   'P 1'
#
loop_
_entity.id
_entity.type
_entity.pdbx_description
1 polymer ?
#
loop_
_entity_poly.entity_id
_entity_poly.type
_entity_poly.pdbx_seq_one_letter_code
_entity_poly.pdbx_strand_id
1 'polypeptide(L)' 'MKPRSFTLVGAALLSVVPLLSQAQVLRVGLAEDPDILDPTLARTFVGRIVFSAMCDKLLDVDEKMAIVPQLA' A
#
# COMPACT_ATOMS: atom_id res chain seq x y z
N MET A 1 33.96 30.87 12.78
CA MET A 1 32.97 30.55 11.74
C MET A 1 32.23 29.29 12.20
N LYS A 2 30.94 29.42 12.55
CA LYS A 2 30.17 28.39 13.27
C LYS A 2 29.65 27.32 12.28
N PRO A 3 29.95 26.03 12.45
CA PRO A 3 29.56 24.95 11.52
C PRO A 3 28.05 24.63 11.54
N ARG A 4 27.24 25.36 12.33
CA ARG A 4 25.82 25.09 12.56
C ARG A 4 24.95 25.22 11.30
N SER A 5 25.28 26.12 10.37
CA SER A 5 24.54 26.24 9.11
C SER A 5 24.69 25.02 8.21
N PHE A 6 25.84 24.35 8.23
CA PHE A 6 26.07 23.17 7.37
C PHE A 6 25.25 21.96 7.84
N THR A 7 25.13 21.77 9.16
CA THR A 7 24.25 20.75 9.75
C THR A 7 22.76 20.94 9.43
N LEU A 8 22.29 22.19 9.37
CA LEU A 8 20.88 22.48 9.04
C LEU A 8 20.56 22.20 7.56
N VAL A 9 21.50 22.47 6.65
CA VAL A 9 21.34 22.16 5.23
C VAL A 9 21.36 20.64 4.98
N GLY A 10 22.24 19.90 5.68
CA GLY A 10 22.29 18.45 5.59
C GLY A 10 20.99 17.76 6.05
N ALA A 11 20.40 18.24 7.16
CA ALA A 11 19.13 17.72 7.67
C ALA A 11 17.95 18.00 6.73
N ALA A 12 17.92 19.17 6.09
CA ALA A 12 16.89 19.51 5.11
C ALA A 12 16.96 18.61 3.86
N LEU A 13 18.17 18.31 3.35
CA LEU A 13 18.36 17.44 2.20
C LEU A 13 17.90 15.99 2.43
N LEU A 14 18.08 15.45 3.64
CA LEU A 14 17.62 14.11 4.01
C LEU A 14 16.09 13.96 4.00
N SER A 15 15.34 15.05 4.22
CA SER A 15 13.88 15.04 4.23
C SER A 15 13.23 14.98 2.82
N VAL A 16 14.00 15.25 1.76
CA VAL A 16 13.48 15.29 0.36
C VAL A 16 13.62 13.94 -0.35
N VAL A 17 14.38 13.00 0.21
CA VAL A 17 14.60 11.64 -0.33
C VAL A 17 13.30 10.89 -0.69
N PRO A 18 12.19 10.91 0.09
CA PRO A 18 10.98 10.17 -0.28
C PRO A 18 10.28 10.71 -1.53
N LEU A 19 10.54 11.97 -1.96
CA LEU A 19 9.96 12.52 -3.20
C LEU A 19 10.56 11.90 -4.47
N LEU A 20 11.67 11.17 -4.37
CA LEU A 20 12.30 10.46 -5.49
C LEU A 20 11.76 9.03 -5.69
N SER A 21 10.82 8.59 -4.85
CA SER A 21 10.20 7.27 -4.97
C SER A 21 9.32 7.22 -6.23
N GLN A 22 9.87 6.66 -7.30
CA GLN A 22 9.14 6.36 -8.54
C GLN A 22 8.10 5.27 -8.28
N ALA A 23 7.01 5.26 -9.06
CA ALA A 23 6.00 4.21 -9.00
C ALA A 23 6.66 2.83 -9.20
N GLN A 24 6.62 1.99 -8.17
CA GLN A 24 7.20 0.65 -8.19
C GLN A 24 6.16 -0.32 -8.77
N VAL A 25 6.53 -1.09 -9.79
CA VAL A 25 5.68 -2.16 -10.33
C VAL A 25 5.92 -3.42 -9.50
N LEU A 26 4.98 -3.74 -8.62
CA LEU A 26 4.98 -5.00 -7.86
C LEU A 26 4.26 -6.09 -8.68
N ARG A 27 4.90 -7.25 -8.84
CA ARG A 27 4.29 -8.43 -9.46
C ARG A 27 4.03 -9.49 -8.40
N VAL A 28 2.77 -9.83 -8.20
CA VAL A 28 2.33 -10.84 -7.24
C VAL A 28 1.82 -12.06 -8.02
N GLY A 29 2.39 -13.24 -7.75
CA GLY A 29 1.91 -14.49 -8.32
C GLY A 29 0.66 -14.98 -7.59
N LEU A 30 -0.34 -15.43 -8.34
CA LEU A 30 -1.57 -16.01 -7.80
C LEU A 30 -1.49 -17.54 -7.83
N ALA A 31 -2.18 -18.20 -6.90
CA ALA A 31 -2.19 -19.66 -6.81
C ALA A 31 -3.07 -20.32 -7.90
N GLU A 32 -4.07 -19.60 -8.39
CA GLU A 32 -5.05 -20.03 -9.40
C GLU A 32 -5.61 -18.78 -10.11
N ASP A 33 -6.43 -18.99 -11.14
CA ASP A 33 -7.10 -17.89 -11.84
C ASP A 33 -8.19 -17.27 -10.94
N PRO A 34 -8.35 -15.92 -10.96
CA PRO A 34 -9.46 -15.28 -10.26
C PRO A 34 -10.81 -15.63 -10.91
N ASP A 35 -11.86 -15.63 -10.09
CA ASP A 35 -13.25 -15.80 -10.53
C ASP A 35 -13.77 -14.52 -11.22
N ILE A 36 -15.09 -14.43 -11.45
CA ILE A 36 -15.78 -13.21 -11.89
C ILE A 36 -15.36 -11.99 -11.04
N LEU A 37 -14.98 -10.89 -11.69
CA LEU A 37 -14.54 -9.64 -11.07
C LEU A 37 -15.70 -8.74 -10.58
N ASP A 38 -16.78 -9.34 -10.12
CA ASP A 38 -17.87 -8.65 -9.41
C ASP A 38 -17.82 -9.10 -7.93
N PRO A 39 -17.54 -8.19 -6.98
CA PRO A 39 -17.42 -8.55 -5.56
C PRO A 39 -18.71 -9.12 -4.96
N THR A 40 -19.86 -8.94 -5.62
CA THR A 40 -21.16 -9.50 -5.20
C THR A 40 -21.32 -10.96 -5.62
N LEU A 41 -20.66 -11.36 -6.71
CA LEU A 41 -20.81 -12.69 -7.31
C LEU A 41 -19.63 -13.61 -7.03
N ALA A 42 -18.44 -13.05 -6.85
CA ALA A 42 -17.20 -13.79 -6.65
C ALA A 42 -17.21 -14.65 -5.38
N ARG A 43 -16.63 -15.86 -5.47
CA ARG A 43 -16.61 -16.82 -4.33
C ARG A 43 -15.24 -17.41 -4.00
N THR A 44 -14.19 -17.03 -4.72
CA THR A 44 -12.84 -17.58 -4.52
C THR A 44 -11.98 -16.72 -3.60
N PHE A 45 -11.03 -17.36 -2.92
CA PHE A 45 -10.06 -16.65 -2.08
C PHE A 45 -9.13 -15.76 -2.91
N VAL A 46 -8.65 -16.27 -4.05
CA VAL A 46 -7.78 -15.50 -4.95
C VAL A 46 -8.49 -14.25 -5.50
N GLY A 47 -9.80 -14.33 -5.78
CA GLY A 47 -10.60 -13.15 -6.14
C GLY A 47 -10.52 -12.04 -5.09
N ARG A 48 -10.53 -12.38 -3.78
CA ARG A 48 -10.40 -11.38 -2.71
C ARG A 48 -9.04 -10.67 -2.69
N ILE A 49 -7.96 -11.35 -3.11
CA ILE A 49 -6.62 -10.73 -3.24
C ILE A 49 -6.67 -9.66 -4.33
N VAL A 50 -7.28 -9.98 -5.49
CA VAL A 50 -7.43 -9.02 -6.59
C VAL A 50 -8.31 -7.83 -6.18
N PHE A 51 -9.44 -8.07 -5.52
CA PHE A 51 -10.31 -6.98 -5.06
C PHE A 51 -9.63 -6.08 -4.03
N SER A 52 -8.70 -6.59 -3.20
CA SER A 52 -7.95 -5.74 -2.27
C SER A 52 -7.09 -4.67 -2.97
N ALA A 53 -6.73 -4.87 -4.25
CA ALA A 53 -6.00 -3.91 -5.05
C ALA A 53 -6.89 -3.08 -5.99
N MET A 54 -8.15 -3.50 -6.22
CA MET A 54 -9.08 -2.85 -7.15
C MET A 54 -10.21 -2.08 -6.47
N CYS A 55 -10.55 -2.40 -5.23
CA CYS A 55 -11.71 -1.88 -4.52
C CYS A 55 -11.36 -1.47 -3.09
N ASP A 56 -11.89 -0.33 -2.65
CA ASP A 56 -11.83 0.10 -1.25
C ASP A 56 -12.95 -0.58 -0.43
N LYS A 57 -12.64 -0.95 0.81
CA LYS A 57 -13.57 -1.60 1.74
C LYS A 57 -14.02 -0.61 2.82
N LEU A 58 -15.12 -0.92 3.52
CA LEU A 58 -15.51 -0.15 4.71
C LEU A 58 -14.56 -0.44 5.89
N LEU A 59 -14.25 -1.72 6.07
CA LEU A 59 -13.38 -2.25 7.10
C LEU A 59 -12.45 -3.28 6.45
N ASP A 60 -11.25 -3.42 6.99
CA ASP A 60 -10.27 -4.44 6.57
C ASP A 60 -9.61 -5.09 7.79
N VAL A 61 -8.71 -6.04 7.54
CA VAL A 61 -8.00 -6.77 8.58
C VAL A 61 -6.49 -6.57 8.44
N ASP A 62 -5.82 -6.21 9.53
CA ASP A 62 -4.36 -6.01 9.56
C ASP A 62 -3.57 -7.33 9.71
N GLU A 63 -2.24 -7.26 9.75
CA GLU A 63 -1.37 -8.44 9.89
C GLU A 63 -1.52 -9.17 11.22
N LYS A 64 -2.14 -8.53 12.22
CA LYS A 64 -2.43 -9.08 13.54
C LYS A 64 -3.87 -9.59 13.65
N MET A 65 -4.61 -9.62 12.54
CA MET A 65 -6.02 -9.99 12.48
C MET A 65 -6.96 -9.03 13.23
N ALA A 66 -6.54 -7.77 13.42
CA ALA A 66 -7.40 -6.73 13.98
C ALA A 66 -8.24 -6.08 12.87
N ILE A 67 -9.51 -5.79 13.18
CA ILE A 67 -10.40 -5.05 12.28
C ILE A 67 -9.98 -3.59 12.29
N VAL A 68 -9.66 -3.04 11.12
CA VAL A 68 -9.24 -1.65 10.91
C VAL A 68 -10.21 -0.91 9.99
N PRO A 69 -10.55 0.36 10.29
CA PRO A 69 -11.38 1.18 9.41
C PRO A 69 -10.64 1.57 8.13
N GLN A 70 -11.38 1.63 7.02
CA GLN A 70 -10.92 2.16 5.74
C GLN A 70 -11.81 3.33 5.29
N LEU A 71 -12.93 3.05 4.61
CA LEU A 71 -13.89 4.07 4.18
C LEU A 71 -14.93 4.45 5.25
N ALA A 72 -15.05 3.67 6.32
CA ALA A 72 -16.01 3.88 7.41
C ALA A 72 -15.33 4.35 8.70
#